data_AF-I3TDG2-F1
#
_entry.id   AF-I3TDG2-F1
#
_cell.length_a   1.000
_cell.length_b   1.000
_cell.length_c   1.000
_cell.angle_alpha   90.00
_cell.angle_beta   90.00
_cell.angle_gamma   90.00
#
_symmetry.space_group_name_H-M   'P 1'
#
loop_
_entity.id
_entity.type
_entity.pdbx_description
1 polymer ?
#
loop_
_entity_poly.entity_id
_entity_poly.type
_entity_poly.pdbx_seq_one_letter_code
_entity_poly.pdbx_strand_id
1 'polypeptide(L)' 'MKEVKTRLSKRGVVKVRVLKSYLRASGSDVEEIAREIASRTGGVVRDVRGHTFIIVKKRGADSAAVY' A
#
# COMPACT_ATOMS: atom_id res chain seq x y z
N MET A 1 2.62 11.17 4.90
CA MET A 1 3.26 9.82 4.88
C MET A 1 3.59 9.24 6.25
N LYS A 2 3.83 10.04 7.31
CA LYS A 2 4.15 9.54 8.66
C LYS A 2 3.09 8.58 9.22
N GLU A 3 1.82 8.87 9.00
CA GLU A 3 0.71 8.08 9.56
C GLU A 3 0.63 6.65 9.03
N VAL A 4 0.86 6.45 7.72
CA VAL A 4 0.91 5.12 7.11
C VAL A 4 2.07 4.32 7.70
N LYS A 5 3.24 4.94 7.85
CA LYS A 5 4.42 4.30 8.45
C LYS A 5 4.19 3.92 9.91
N THR A 6 3.58 4.78 10.72
CA THR A 6 3.26 4.49 12.12
C THR A 6 2.23 3.35 12.25
N ARG A 7 1.17 3.36 11.43
CA ARG A 7 0.16 2.28 11.42
C ARG A 7 0.75 0.97 10.93
N LEU A 8 1.60 0.99 9.92
CA LEU A 8 2.30 -0.18 9.38
C LEU A 8 3.27 -0.77 10.42
N SER A 9 3.98 0.06 11.17
CA SER A 9 4.87 -0.39 12.26
C SER A 9 4.10 -0.99 13.44
N LYS A 10 2.95 -0.42 13.81
CA LYS A 10 2.15 -0.89 14.96
C LYS A 10 1.29 -2.12 14.67
N ARG A 11 0.65 -2.18 13.49
CA ARG A 11 -0.33 -3.22 13.13
C ARG A 11 0.19 -4.24 12.13
N GLY A 12 1.30 -3.97 11.45
CA GLY A 12 1.85 -4.85 10.41
C GLY A 12 1.06 -4.84 9.08
N VAL A 13 -0.18 -4.33 9.08
CA VAL A 13 -1.04 -4.22 7.90
C VAL A 13 -1.82 -2.90 7.89
N VAL A 14 -1.96 -2.30 6.72
CA VAL A 14 -2.75 -1.08 6.51
C VAL A 14 -3.55 -1.21 5.21
N LYS A 15 -4.85 -1.01 5.30
CA LYS A 15 -5.74 -0.86 4.14
C LYS A 15 -5.87 0.63 3.81
N VAL A 16 -5.54 0.99 2.58
CA VAL A 16 -5.55 2.38 2.10
C VAL A 16 -6.57 2.49 0.96
N ARG A 17 -7.50 3.43 1.09
CA ARG A 17 -8.47 3.75 0.04
C ARG A 17 -8.03 5.02 -0.66
N VAL A 18 -7.84 4.93 -1.97
CA VAL A 18 -7.57 6.08 -2.83
C VAL A 18 -8.88 6.73 -3.21
N LEU A 19 -8.92 8.05 -3.16
CA LEU A 19 -10.08 8.81 -3.60
C LEU A 19 -10.16 8.79 -5.12
N LYS A 20 -11.38 8.62 -5.67
CA LYS A 20 -11.62 8.68 -7.13
C LYS A 20 -11.19 10.01 -7.75
N SER A 21 -11.31 11.11 -7.00
CA SER A 21 -10.87 12.43 -7.45
C SER A 21 -9.35 12.49 -7.62
N TYR A 22 -8.60 11.86 -6.72
CA TYR A 22 -7.14 11.81 -6.78
C TYR A 22 -6.67 10.99 -7.98
N LEU A 23 -7.29 9.84 -8.24
CA LEU A 23 -6.98 9.02 -9.43
C LEU A 23 -7.23 9.79 -10.73
N ARG A 24 -8.33 10.53 -10.80
CA ARG A 24 -8.64 11.37 -11.97
C ARG A 24 -7.70 12.55 -12.13
N ALA A 25 -7.25 13.14 -11.04
CA ALA A 25 -6.35 14.30 -11.06
C ALA A 25 -4.89 13.92 -11.30
N SER A 26 -4.43 12.78 -10.78
CA SER A 26 -3.04 12.33 -10.94
C SER A 26 -2.81 11.65 -12.28
N GLY A 27 -3.85 11.13 -12.93
CA GLY A 27 -3.74 10.29 -14.12
C GLY A 27 -3.01 8.96 -13.87
N SER A 28 -2.78 8.63 -12.60
CA SER A 28 -2.04 7.43 -12.18
C SER A 28 -3.00 6.33 -11.77
N ASP A 29 -2.64 5.10 -12.07
CA ASP A 29 -3.41 3.94 -11.67
C ASP A 29 -3.23 3.64 -10.17
N VAL A 30 -4.22 2.95 -9.60
CA VAL A 30 -4.19 2.55 -8.18
C VAL A 30 -2.98 1.68 -7.88
N GLU A 31 -2.57 0.83 -8.83
CA GLU A 31 -1.37 0.01 -8.68
C GLU A 31 -0.10 0.84 -8.57
N GLU A 32 0.03 1.90 -9.36
CA GLU A 32 1.21 2.76 -9.37
C GLU A 32 1.33 3.48 -8.02
N ILE A 33 0.23 4.04 -7.54
CA ILE A 33 0.13 4.67 -6.22
C ILE A 33 0.45 3.66 -5.11
N ALA A 34 -0.06 2.43 -5.21
CA ALA A 34 0.20 1.38 -4.23
C ALA A 34 1.69 1.02 -4.18
N ARG A 35 2.34 0.84 -5.35
CA ARG A 35 3.79 0.56 -5.46
C ARG A 35 4.63 1.70 -4.91
N GLU A 36 4.27 2.94 -5.23
CA GLU A 36 4.97 4.13 -4.73
C GLU A 36 4.90 4.20 -3.20
N ILE A 37 3.70 4.02 -2.63
CA ILE A 37 3.51 4.07 -1.17
C ILE A 37 4.22 2.90 -0.49
N ALA A 38 4.16 1.69 -1.05
CA ALA A 38 4.87 0.52 -0.51
C ALA A 38 6.39 0.75 -0.48
N SER A 39 6.96 1.26 -1.59
CA SER A 39 8.38 1.61 -1.69
C SER A 39 8.79 2.65 -0.64
N ARG A 40 8.00 3.73 -0.50
CA ARG A 40 8.29 4.80 0.48
C ARG A 40 8.10 4.37 1.94
N THR A 41 7.24 3.39 2.21
CA THR A 41 6.94 2.92 3.57
C THR A 41 7.72 1.68 3.99
N GLY A 42 8.47 1.05 3.08
CA GLY A 42 9.16 -0.22 3.33
C GLY A 42 8.20 -1.40 3.47
N GLY A 43 7.02 -1.30 2.89
CA GLY A 43 5.99 -2.33 2.87
C GLY A 43 5.95 -3.08 1.54
N VAL A 44 5.04 -4.05 1.45
CA VAL A 44 4.72 -4.78 0.21
C VAL A 44 3.22 -4.64 -0.05
N VAL A 45 2.83 -4.41 -1.30
CA VAL A 45 1.43 -4.41 -1.70
C VAL A 45 0.94 -5.86 -1.70
N ARG A 46 -0.06 -6.17 -0.87
CA ARG A 46 -0.61 -7.52 -0.75
C ARG A 46 -1.78 -7.77 -1.70
N ASP A 47 -2.65 -6.79 -1.85
CA ASP A 47 -3.86 -6.87 -2.68
C ASP A 47 -4.26 -5.47 -3.17
N VAL A 48 -4.86 -5.41 -4.35
CA VAL A 48 -5.43 -4.21 -4.96
C VAL A 48 -6.83 -4.55 -5.46
N ARG A 49 -7.85 -3.91 -4.89
CA ARG A 49 -9.26 -4.07 -5.28
C ARG A 49 -9.89 -2.72 -5.58
N GLY A 50 -10.14 -2.48 -6.87
CA GLY A 50 -10.67 -1.20 -7.35
C GLY A 50 -9.80 -0.05 -6.86
N HIS A 51 -10.37 0.89 -6.10
CA HIS A 51 -9.64 2.05 -5.56
C HIS A 51 -9.03 1.83 -4.17
N THR A 52 -8.89 0.59 -3.73
CA THR A 52 -8.35 0.26 -2.40
C THR A 52 -7.23 -0.74 -2.51
N PHE A 53 -6.17 -0.56 -1.75
CA PHE A 53 -5.06 -1.51 -1.70
C PHE A 53 -4.65 -1.79 -0.25
N ILE A 54 -3.98 -2.92 -0.05
CA ILE A 54 -3.48 -3.37 1.24
C ILE A 54 -1.96 -3.37 1.19
N ILE A 55 -1.32 -2.70 2.16
CA ILE A 55 0.12 -2.77 2.38
C ILE A 55 0.38 -3.56 3.65
N VAL A 56 1.32 -4.50 3.55
CA VAL A 56 1.83 -5.27 4.69
C VAL A 56 3.29 -4.90 4.95
N LYS A 57 3.69 -4.95 6.23
CA LYS A 57 5.08 -4.71 6.61
C LYS A 57 5.94 -5.86 6.08
N LYS A 58 7.01 -5.53 5.37
CA LYS A 58 8.02 -6.52 4.98
C LYS A 58 8.70 -7.04 6.26
N ARG A 59 8.35 -8.23 6.73
CA ARG A 59 9.15 -8.93 7.75
C ARG A 59 10.46 -9.33 7.05
N GLY A 60 11.59 -9.07 7.72
CA GLY A 60 12.89 -9.48 7.19
C GLY A 60 12.91 -10.99 7.03
N ALA A 61 13.22 -11.44 5.81
CA ALA A 61 13.15 -12.82 5.32
C ALA A 61 11.72 -13.41 5.26
N ASP A 62 11.39 -14.01 4.12
CA ASP A 62 10.25 -14.91 3.91
C ASP A 62 8.83 -14.36 4.09
N SER A 63 8.23 -13.98 2.97
CA SER A 63 7.04 -14.70 2.46
C SER A 63 6.70 -14.16 1.07
N ALA A 64 7.30 -14.81 0.07
CA ALA A 64 6.57 -15.11 -1.15
C ALA A 64 5.27 -15.82 -0.74
N ALA A 65 4.17 -15.11 -0.78
CA ALA A 65 2.82 -15.64 -0.83
C ALA A 65 2.08 -14.59 -1.65
N VAL A 66 1.95 -14.71 -2.99
CA VAL A 66 1.17 -15.76 -3.66
C VAL A 66 0.05 -16.23 -2.75
N TYR A 67 -0.99 -15.41 -2.67
CA TYR A 67 -2.41 -15.79 -2.60
C TYR A 67 -3.18 -14.62 -3.17
#